data_AF-A0AAU0NFK4-F1
#
_entry.id   AF-A0AAU0NFK4-F1
#
_cell.length_a   1.000
_cell.length_b   1.000
_cell.length_c   1.000
_cell.angle_alpha   90.00
_cell.angle_beta   90.00
_cell.angle_gamma   90.00
#
_symmetry.space_group_name_H-M   'P 1'
#
loop_
_entity.id
_entity.type
_entity.pdbx_description
1 polymer ?
#
loop_
_entity_poly.entity_id
_entity_poly.type
_entity_poly.pdbx_seq_one_letter_code
_entity_poly.pdbx_strand_id
1 'polypeptide(L)'
;MLALGWRQRFAGWSAGLTAGFGREKINQDPSQSTQLFELNLQSPVRGSQFLRMNAGYNRSASFYGPNYDYRYIRGEWIVHF
;
A
#
# COMPACT_ATOMS: atom_id res chain seq x y z
N MET A 1 11.13 -9.79 -3.97
CA MET A 1 10.98 -8.36 -3.60
C MET A 1 11.33 -8.20 -2.12
N LEU A 2 11.98 -7.09 -1.73
CA LEU A 2 12.19 -6.74 -0.32
C LEU A 2 11.22 -5.61 0.03
N ALA A 3 10.52 -5.74 1.16
CA ALA A 3 9.60 -4.71 1.63
C ALA A 3 9.89 -4.37 3.09
N LEU A 4 9.90 -3.07 3.38
CA LEU A 4 10.02 -2.52 4.71
C LEU A 4 8.70 -1.85 5.08
N GLY A 5 8.13 -2.30 6.18
CA GLY A 5 6.93 -1.72 6.77
C GLY A 5 7.28 -0.95 8.03
N TRP A 6 6.81 0.29 8.14
CA TRP A 6 6.75 1.03 9.37
C TRP A 6 5.28 1.12 9.81
N ARG A 7 5.02 0.84 11.08
CA ARG A 7 3.69 0.98 11.67
C ARG A 7 3.82 1.65 13.02
N GLN A 8 3.05 2.72 13.21
CA GLN A 8 3.00 3.44 14.48
C GLN A 8 1.58 3.57 14.96
N ARG A 9 1.41 3.38 16.27
CA ARG A 9 0.14 3.62 16.95
C ARG A 9 0.34 4.67 18.03
N PHE A 10 -0.47 5.72 18.00
CA PHE A 10 -0.38 6.79 18.98
C PHE A 10 -1.76 7.38 19.27
N ALA A 11 -2.15 7.47 20.55
CA ALA A 11 -3.42 8.05 20.99
C ALA A 11 -4.66 7.54 20.20
N GLY A 12 -4.69 6.24 19.90
CA GLY A 12 -5.78 5.61 19.12
C GLY A 12 -5.65 5.75 17.60
N TRP A 13 -4.77 6.62 17.10
CA TRP A 13 -4.41 6.65 15.68
C TRP A 13 -3.53 5.45 15.35
N SER A 14 -3.74 4.87 14.17
CA SER A 14 -2.83 3.89 13.58
C SER A 14 -2.39 4.38 12.22
N ALA A 15 -1.11 4.69 12.08
CA ALA A 15 -0.48 4.98 10.80
C ALA A 15 0.42 3.81 10.40
N GLY A 16 0.52 3.55 9.11
CA GLY A 16 1.52 2.64 8.57
C GLY A 16 1.91 3.04 7.16
N LEU A 17 3.14 2.67 6.83
CA LEU A 17 3.79 2.93 5.58
C LEU A 17 4.54 1.67 5.20
N THR A 18 4.28 1.13 4.03
CA THR A 18 5.01 -0.01 3.47
C THR A 18 5.69 0.46 2.20
N ALA A 19 7.00 0.32 2.12
CA ALA A 19 7.76 0.56 0.90
C ALA A 19 8.50 -0.71 0.51
N GLY A 20 8.27 -1.19 -0.70
CA GLY A 20 8.88 -2.39 -1.25
C GLY A 20 9.61 -2.07 -2.54
N PHE A 21 10.83 -2.59 -2.66
CA PHE A 21 11.61 -2.53 -3.88
C PHE A 21 12.10 -3.94 -4.20
N GLY A 22 11.86 -4.36 -5.43
CA GLY A 22 12.21 -5.67 -5.92
C GLY A 22 12.76 -5.59 -7.32
N ARG A 23 13.55 -6.59 -7.67
CA ARG A 23 13.85 -6.89 -9.05
C ARG A 23 13.22 -8.24 -9.35
N GLU A 24 12.35 -8.26 -10.34
CA GLU A 24 11.72 -9.47 -10.81
C GLU A 24 12.38 -9.81 -12.15
N LYS A 25 12.93 -11.03 -12.24
CA LYS A 25 13.51 -11.55 -13.47
C LYS A 25 12.65 -12.73 -13.88
N ILE A 26 11.90 -12.57 -14.96
CA ILE A 26 11.14 -13.66 -15.55
C ILE A 26 11.89 -14.09 -16.82
N ASN A 27 12.41 -15.32 -16.84
CA ASN A 27 13.20 -15.89 -17.94
C ASN A 27 14.48 -15.11 -18.34
N GLN A 28 14.79 -15.02 -19.63
CA GLN A 28 15.98 -14.35 -20.20
C GLN A 28 15.79 -12.84 -20.37
N ASP A 29 14.63 -12.28 -19.99
CA ASP A 29 14.36 -10.86 -20.14
C ASP A 29 15.12 -9.98 -19.12
N PRO A 30 15.34 -8.70 -19.45
CA PRO A 30 15.98 -7.75 -18.55
C PRO A 30 15.25 -7.70 -17.20
N SER A 31 16.03 -7.69 -16.11
CA SER A 31 15.47 -7.59 -14.76
C SER A 31 14.63 -6.32 -14.62
N GLN A 32 13.33 -6.49 -14.41
CA GLN A 32 12.39 -5.39 -14.25
C GLN A 32 12.31 -4.99 -12.78
N SER A 33 12.23 -3.68 -12.51
CA SER A 33 12.17 -3.17 -11.14
C SER A 33 10.71 -3.07 -10.69
N THR A 34 10.34 -3.83 -9.66
CA THR A 34 9.03 -3.78 -9.00
C THR A 34 9.11 -2.83 -7.81
N GLN A 35 8.18 -1.87 -7.72
CA GLN A 35 8.11 -0.90 -6.64
C GLN A 35 6.72 -0.93 -6.02
N LEU A 36 6.66 -1.00 -4.70
CA LEU A 36 5.44 -0.98 -3.90
C LEU A 36 5.56 0.16 -2.91
N PHE A 37 4.51 0.94 -2.77
CA PHE A 37 4.39 1.95 -1.74
C PHE A 37 2.95 2.00 -1.27
N GLU A 38 2.71 1.74 0.00
CA GLU A 38 1.40 1.76 0.61
C GLU A 38 1.43 2.64 1.85
N LEU A 39 0.38 3.41 2.05
CA LEU A 39 0.13 4.23 3.22
C LEU A 39 -1.23 3.86 3.78
N ASN A 40 -1.30 3.60 5.07
CA ASN A 40 -2.54 3.40 5.79
C ASN A 40 -2.61 4.38 6.96
N LEU A 41 -3.77 4.99 7.13
CA LEU A 41 -4.07 5.84 8.27
C LEU A 41 -5.45 5.47 8.79
N GLN A 42 -5.56 5.25 10.09
CA GLN A 42 -6.81 4.99 10.75
C GLN A 42 -6.95 5.95 11.93
N SER A 43 -8.10 6.61 12.00
CA SER A 43 -8.45 7.46 13.13
C SER A 43 -8.79 6.61 14.36
N PRO A 44 -8.73 7.20 15.56
CA PRO A 44 -9.33 6.63 16.76
C PRO A 44 -10.82 6.36 16.52
N VAL A 45 -11.32 5.31 17.16
CA VAL A 45 -12.75 5.01 17.19
C VAL A 45 -13.42 6.01 18.14
N ARG A 46 -14.42 6.75 17.64
CA ARG A 46 -15.26 7.64 18.45
C ARG A 46 -16.68 7.10 18.43
N GLY A 47 -17.13 6.47 19.52
CA GLY A 47 -18.42 5.79 19.56
C GLY A 47 -18.41 4.56 18.65
N SER A 48 -19.31 4.50 17.68
CA SER A 48 -19.38 3.40 16.70
C SER A 48 -18.76 3.74 15.33
N GLN A 49 -18.08 4.88 15.22
CA GLN A 49 -17.54 5.37 13.96
C GLN A 49 -16.02 5.56 13.99
N PHE A 50 -15.39 5.31 12.84
CA PHE A 50 -13.99 5.66 12.61
C PHE A 50 -13.73 5.89 11.12
N LEU A 51 -12.60 6.54 10.84
CA LEU A 51 -12.18 6.87 9.50
C LEU A 51 -10.92 6.06 9.17
N ARG A 52 -10.86 5.53 7.96
CA ARG A 52 -9.71 4.81 7.42
C ARG A 52 -9.35 5.40 6.07
N MET A 53 -8.09 5.73 5.88
CA MET A 53 -7.53 6.15 4.61
C MET A 53 -6.43 5.18 4.20
N ASN A 54 -6.45 4.78 2.94
CA ASN A 54 -5.41 3.97 2.34
C ASN A 54 -5.00 4.60 1.02
N ALA A 55 -3.71 4.76 0.79
CA ALA A 55 -3.17 5.13 -0.51
C ALA A 55 -2.12 4.11 -0.91
N GLY A 56 -2.14 3.69 -2.16
CA GLY A 56 -1.18 2.71 -2.65
C GLY A 56 -0.73 3.02 -4.05
N TYR A 57 0.55 2.78 -4.27
CA TYR A 57 1.24 2.87 -5.53
C TYR A 57 1.96 1.55 -5.73
N ASN A 58 1.61 0.83 -6.78
CA ASN A 58 2.30 -0.39 -7.15
C ASN A 58 2.68 -0.30 -8.61
N ARG A 59 3.96 -0.50 -8.87
CA ARG A 59 4.54 -0.65 -10.19
C ARG A 59 5.10 -2.05 -10.26
N SER A 60 4.37 -2.94 -10.93
CA SER A 60 4.80 -4.31 -11.20
C SER A 60 4.91 -4.52 -12.69
N ALA A 61 5.99 -5.16 -13.13
CA ALA A 61 6.15 -5.52 -14.53
C ALA A 61 5.34 -6.80 -14.82
N SER A 62 4.50 -6.76 -15.85
CA SER A 62 3.81 -7.96 -16.32
C SER A 62 4.66 -8.71 -17.33
N PHE A 63 4.62 -10.04 -17.24
CA PHE A 63 5.11 -10.92 -18.29
C PHE A 63 4.24 -10.69 -19.54
N TYR A 64 4.82 -10.20 -20.65
CA TYR A 64 4.13 -9.97 -21.93
C TYR A 64 2.96 -8.95 -21.94
N GLY A 65 2.96 -7.93 -21.07
CA GLY A 65 1.88 -6.91 -21.03
C GLY A 65 2.36 -5.49 -20.75
N PRO A 66 1.53 -4.45 -21.00
CA PRO A 66 1.88 -3.06 -20.70
C PRO A 66 2.23 -2.90 -19.21
N ASN A 67 3.14 -1.98 -18.90
CA ASN A 67 3.53 -1.68 -17.52
C ASN A 67 2.27 -1.32 -16.70
N TYR A 68 1.95 -2.11 -15.67
CA TYR A 68 0.82 -1.83 -14.79
C TYR A 68 1.27 -0.92 -13.66
N ASP A 69 1.02 0.37 -13.85
CA ASP A 69 1.16 1.40 -12.82
C ASP A 69 -0.20 1.56 -12.11
N TYR A 70 -0.35 0.91 -10.95
CA TYR A 70 -1.58 1.00 -10.15
C TYR A 70 -1.42 2.09 -9.08
N ARG A 71 -2.32 3.08 -9.10
CA ARG A 71 -2.38 4.14 -8.09
C ARG A 71 -3.79 4.23 -7.55
N TYR A 72 -3.94 4.21 -6.24
CA TYR A 72 -5.23 4.40 -5.62
C TYR A 72 -5.13 5.24 -4.37
N ILE A 73 -6.22 5.93 -4.10
CA ILE A 73 -6.50 6.59 -2.82
C ILE A 73 -7.90 6.17 -2.44
N ARG A 74 -8.07 5.71 -1.21
CA ARG A 74 -9.32 5.22 -0.65
C ARG A 74 -9.54 5.89 0.70
N GLY A 75 -10.69 6.54 0.86
CA GLY A 75 -11.18 7.02 2.14
C GLY A 75 -12.46 6.26 2.50
N GLU A 76 -12.50 5.69 3.69
CA GLU A 76 -13.62 4.92 4.22
C GLU A 76 -14.05 5.56 5.53
N TRP A 77 -15.34 5.89 5.62
CA TRP A 77 -15.98 6.22 6.88
C TRP A 77 -16.80 5.01 7.30
N ILE A 78 -16.39 4.38 8.39
CA ILE A 78 -16.97 3.12 8.86
C ILE A 78 -17.82 3.44 10.08
N VAL A 79 -19.11 3.09 9.99
CA VAL A 79 -20.10 3.23 11.07
C VAL A 79 -20.63 1.84 11.41
N HIS A 80 -20.47 1.45 12.67
CA HIS A 80 -21.05 0.23 13.23
C HIS A 80 -22.43 0.57 13.81
N PHE A 81 -23.40 -0.32 13.62
CA PHE A 81 -24.77 -0.23 14.09
C PHE A 81 -25.18 -1.51 14.81
#